data_AF-A0AAU4JF63-F1
#
_entry.id   AF-A0AAU4JF63-F1
#
_cell.length_a   1.000
_cell.length_b   1.000
_cell.length_c   1.000
_cell.angle_alpha   90.00
_cell.angle_beta   90.00
_cell.angle_gamma   90.00
#
_symmetry.space_group_name_H-M   'P 1'
#
loop_
_entity.id
_entity.type
_entity.pdbx_description
1 polymer ?
#
loop_
_entity_poly.entity_id
_entity_poly.type
_entity_poly.pdbx_seq_one_letter_code
_entity_poly.pdbx_strand_id
1 'polypeptide(L)'
;MRFARPVGLLLSAAAVALWAYGMTTWQPLTEPLGPWSERLPGNNTYWARDLRFMAIMAVPLGLVLAGRGQMRWSGPAVVLGGCWIAADVAVDRADPIGVDATVLLAVAGYAALGVVVALLLWWERRTPPAREPGTPQTRERGTAPATDRRVLTGAACVAGVLTLVAAAMESPTDREPELNQGALATAALLVVLAVGAALAAAPARTRIRVGLAGGLTVVALLGVGLVRATAPGERLLPEVALGAVLLTGVTVLAWDWPGGRPIWWHHGLAALIALVGPLVFLVATAIPMMIMMPIGATFTALAGNSPIHAADSDLLVSLAGLLSGLGMAVLLARPSVEDRRQLR
;
A
#
# COMPACT_ATOMS: atom_id res chain seq x y z
N MET A 1 -1.12 -5.18 20.68
CA MET A 1 -1.58 -5.85 19.44
C MET A 1 -3.09 -6.14 19.35
N ARG A 2 -3.91 -6.00 20.41
CA ARG A 2 -5.35 -6.37 20.35
C ARG A 2 -6.13 -5.69 19.21
N PHE A 3 -5.77 -4.46 18.86
CA PHE A 3 -6.45 -3.68 17.82
C PHE A 3 -5.93 -3.89 16.39
N ALA A 4 -4.78 -4.54 16.18
CA ALA A 4 -4.22 -4.72 14.83
C ALA A 4 -5.16 -5.51 13.91
N ARG A 5 -5.83 -6.53 14.45
CA ARG A 5 -6.82 -7.34 13.72
C ARG A 5 -8.03 -6.53 13.26
N PRO A 6 -8.84 -5.92 14.15
CA PRO A 6 -10.00 -5.16 13.70
C PRO A 6 -9.61 -3.97 12.81
N VAL A 7 -8.49 -3.30 13.08
CA VAL A 7 -8.01 -2.20 12.24
C VAL A 7 -7.63 -2.70 10.85
N GLY A 8 -6.82 -3.76 10.74
CA GLY A 8 -6.44 -4.32 9.44
C GLY A 8 -7.64 -4.78 8.62
N LEU A 9 -8.62 -5.43 9.25
CA LEU A 9 -9.86 -5.85 8.58
C LEU A 9 -10.70 -4.64 8.12
N LEU A 10 -10.81 -3.60 8.95
CA LEU A 10 -11.52 -2.37 8.58
C LEU A 10 -10.85 -1.68 7.40
N LEU A 11 -9.51 -1.61 7.38
CA LEU A 11 -8.75 -1.00 6.28
C LEU A 11 -8.85 -1.83 5.00
N SER A 12 -8.81 -3.15 5.07
CA SER A 12 -9.11 -4.02 3.92
C SER A 12 -10.53 -3.81 3.41
N ALA A 13 -11.52 -3.62 4.29
CA ALA A 13 -12.89 -3.33 3.89
C ALA A 13 -13.02 -1.93 3.25
N ALA A 14 -12.34 -0.92 3.79
CA ALA A 14 -12.30 0.41 3.19
C ALA A 14 -11.68 0.36 1.78
N ALA A 15 -10.60 -0.42 1.62
CA ALA A 15 -9.96 -0.66 0.33
C ALA A 15 -10.91 -1.27 -0.72
N VAL A 16 -11.75 -2.23 -0.31
CA VAL A 16 -12.77 -2.84 -1.19
C VAL A 16 -13.81 -1.81 -1.66
N ALA A 17 -14.34 -0.98 -0.75
CA ALA A 17 -15.28 0.08 -1.14
C ALA A 17 -14.62 1.10 -2.07
N LEU A 18 -13.36 1.45 -1.78
CA LEU A 18 -12.59 2.39 -2.56
C LEU A 18 -12.33 1.89 -3.98
N TRP A 19 -12.01 0.60 -4.12
CA TRP A 19 -11.88 -0.07 -5.41
C TRP A 19 -13.22 -0.06 -6.19
N ALA A 20 -14.32 -0.44 -5.54
CA ALA A 20 -15.63 -0.46 -6.17
C ALA A 20 -16.06 0.93 -6.65
N TYR A 21 -15.91 1.95 -5.81
CA TYR A 21 -16.21 3.35 -6.16
C TYR A 21 -15.27 3.89 -7.24
N GLY A 22 -14.00 3.49 -7.19
CA GLY A 22 -13.00 3.81 -8.21
C GLY A 22 -13.41 3.29 -9.59
N MET A 23 -13.89 2.04 -9.65
CA MET A 23 -14.34 1.37 -10.86
C MET A 23 -15.57 2.06 -11.47
N THR A 24 -16.57 2.39 -10.64
CA THR A 24 -17.91 2.75 -11.15
C THR A 24 -18.20 4.23 -11.18
N THR A 25 -17.37 5.04 -10.51
CA THR A 25 -17.58 6.47 -10.34
C THR A 25 -16.35 7.28 -10.71
N TRP A 26 -15.18 7.03 -10.11
CA TRP A 26 -14.01 7.86 -10.43
C TRP A 26 -13.48 7.63 -11.84
N GLN A 27 -13.35 6.38 -12.28
CA GLN A 27 -12.88 6.09 -13.63
C GLN A 27 -13.79 6.73 -14.70
N PRO A 28 -15.13 6.55 -14.70
CA PRO A 28 -16.00 7.23 -15.66
C PRO A 28 -15.91 8.76 -15.62
N LEU A 29 -15.64 9.36 -14.46
CA LEU A 29 -15.48 10.82 -14.34
C LEU A 29 -14.16 11.32 -14.92
N THR A 30 -13.08 10.56 -14.77
CA THR A 30 -11.76 10.90 -15.30
C THR A 30 -11.59 10.49 -16.78
N GLU A 31 -12.41 9.54 -17.24
CA GLU A 31 -12.40 8.98 -18.60
C GLU A 31 -13.81 9.08 -19.26
N PRO A 32 -14.40 10.30 -19.43
CA PRO A 32 -15.83 10.48 -19.71
C PRO A 32 -16.31 10.18 -21.14
N LEU A 33 -15.43 9.83 -22.08
CA LEU A 33 -15.76 9.72 -23.51
C LEU A 33 -16.27 8.34 -23.95
N GLY A 34 -16.75 7.53 -23.02
CA GLY A 34 -17.23 6.18 -23.31
C GLY A 34 -16.08 5.20 -23.52
N PRO A 35 -16.38 3.93 -23.84
CA PRO A 35 -15.51 2.85 -23.40
C PRO A 35 -14.15 2.78 -24.09
N TRP A 36 -13.83 3.57 -25.13
CA TRP A 36 -12.56 3.39 -25.86
C TRP A 36 -11.87 4.69 -26.28
N SER A 37 -10.55 4.67 -26.12
CA SER A 37 -9.54 5.71 -26.37
C SER A 37 -9.34 6.10 -27.85
N GLU A 38 -10.11 5.54 -28.79
CA GLU A 38 -9.92 5.82 -30.24
C GLU A 38 -10.18 7.29 -30.61
N ARG A 39 -10.86 8.05 -29.74
CA ARG A 39 -11.19 9.46 -29.96
C ARG A 39 -10.40 10.45 -29.09
N LEU A 40 -9.50 9.97 -28.23
CA LEU A 40 -8.58 10.84 -27.49
C LEU A 40 -7.20 10.79 -28.15
N PRO A 41 -6.90 11.73 -29.07
CA PRO A 41 -5.54 11.96 -29.50
C PRO A 41 -4.76 12.57 -28.32
N GLY A 42 -4.14 11.75 -27.48
CA GLY A 42 -3.17 12.21 -26.47
C GLY A 42 -3.09 11.40 -25.18
N ASN A 43 -1.85 11.20 -24.73
CA ASN A 43 -1.33 10.95 -23.38
C ASN A 43 -2.16 10.13 -22.37
N ASN A 44 -1.66 8.90 -22.12
CA ASN A 44 -1.78 7.94 -21.00
C ASN A 44 -3.11 7.67 -20.23
N THR A 45 -4.31 7.74 -20.80
CA THR A 45 -5.68 7.63 -20.20
C THR A 45 -6.02 6.77 -18.94
N TYR A 46 -5.13 6.07 -18.23
CA TYR A 46 -5.46 5.02 -17.25
C TYR A 46 -5.07 5.28 -15.78
N TRP A 47 -4.93 6.51 -15.29
CA TRP A 47 -4.49 6.75 -13.90
C TRP A 47 -5.53 6.45 -12.83
N ALA A 48 -6.83 6.52 -13.15
CA ALA A 48 -7.86 6.01 -12.25
C ALA A 48 -7.70 4.49 -12.02
N ARG A 49 -7.19 3.77 -13.03
CA ARG A 49 -6.76 2.36 -12.89
C ARG A 49 -5.64 2.21 -11.87
N ASP A 50 -4.61 3.06 -11.89
CA ASP A 50 -3.55 2.98 -10.88
C ASP A 50 -4.05 3.20 -9.46
N LEU A 51 -4.97 4.16 -9.24
CA LEU A 51 -5.60 4.36 -7.94
C LEU A 51 -6.40 3.12 -7.50
N ARG A 52 -7.16 2.51 -8.42
CA ARG A 52 -7.87 1.24 -8.17
C ARG A 52 -6.92 0.12 -7.82
N PHE A 53 -5.81 -0.02 -8.55
CA PHE A 53 -4.79 -1.05 -8.28
C PHE A 53 -4.14 -0.85 -6.92
N MET A 54 -3.87 0.40 -6.52
CA MET A 54 -3.39 0.70 -5.17
C MET A 54 -4.41 0.38 -4.09
N ALA A 55 -5.71 0.63 -4.32
CA ALA A 55 -6.77 0.18 -3.44
C ALA A 55 -6.81 -1.35 -3.35
N ILE A 56 -6.65 -2.07 -4.46
CA ILE A 56 -6.54 -3.54 -4.46
C ILE A 56 -5.34 -3.99 -3.63
N MET A 57 -4.16 -3.35 -3.78
CA MET A 57 -2.96 -3.64 -3.00
C MET A 57 -3.14 -3.31 -1.50
N ALA A 58 -4.00 -2.37 -1.14
CA ALA A 58 -4.34 -2.07 0.25
C ALA A 58 -5.11 -3.21 0.93
N VAL A 59 -5.88 -4.03 0.19
CA VAL A 59 -6.59 -5.20 0.72
C VAL A 59 -5.63 -6.21 1.38
N PRO A 60 -4.62 -6.77 0.68
CA PRO A 60 -3.68 -7.72 1.29
C PRO A 60 -2.80 -7.07 2.36
N LEU A 61 -2.43 -5.79 2.25
CA LEU A 61 -1.68 -5.08 3.29
C LEU A 61 -2.50 -4.98 4.60
N GLY A 62 -3.80 -4.70 4.50
CA GLY A 62 -4.71 -4.72 5.64
C GLY A 62 -4.86 -6.13 6.25
N LEU A 63 -4.88 -7.18 5.43
CA LEU A 63 -4.90 -8.57 5.92
C LEU A 63 -3.58 -8.98 6.58
N VAL A 64 -2.43 -8.54 6.07
CA VAL A 64 -1.12 -8.72 6.71
C VAL A 64 -1.10 -8.04 8.08
N LEU A 65 -1.61 -6.81 8.18
CA LEU A 65 -1.80 -6.12 9.46
C LEU A 65 -2.75 -6.89 10.38
N ALA A 66 -3.86 -7.42 9.84
CA ALA A 66 -4.84 -8.15 10.63
C ALA A 66 -4.29 -9.48 11.20
N GLY A 67 -3.44 -10.13 10.40
CA GLY A 67 -2.65 -11.31 10.73
C GLY A 67 -1.40 -11.00 11.54
N ARG A 68 -1.13 -9.73 11.85
CA ARG A 68 0.04 -9.27 12.62
C ARG A 68 1.38 -9.71 12.01
N GLY A 69 1.45 -9.78 10.69
CA GLY A 69 2.66 -10.21 9.96
C GLY A 69 2.87 -11.71 9.86
N GLN A 70 1.98 -12.53 10.42
CA GLN A 70 2.10 -13.98 10.37
C GLN A 70 2.01 -14.49 8.92
N MET A 71 2.96 -15.34 8.52
CA MET A 71 3.01 -15.93 7.17
C MET A 71 1.71 -16.64 6.75
N ARG A 72 0.98 -17.22 7.71
CA ARG A 72 -0.31 -17.89 7.48
C ARG A 72 -1.40 -16.95 6.95
N TRP A 73 -1.30 -15.66 7.25
CA TRP A 73 -2.18 -14.62 6.71
C TRP A 73 -1.60 -14.01 5.43
N SER A 74 -0.28 -13.76 5.41
CA SER A 74 0.38 -13.08 4.29
C SER A 74 0.26 -13.84 2.96
N GLY A 75 0.46 -15.16 2.95
CA GLY A 75 0.37 -15.95 1.72
C GLY A 75 -1.02 -15.88 1.06
N PRO A 76 -2.09 -16.27 1.76
CA PRO A 76 -3.46 -16.16 1.25
C PRO A 76 -3.87 -14.73 0.91
N ALA A 77 -3.39 -13.73 1.65
CA ALA A 77 -3.62 -12.32 1.32
C ALA A 77 -3.04 -11.96 -0.05
N VAL A 78 -1.80 -12.33 -0.34
CA VAL A 78 -1.17 -12.08 -1.66
C VAL A 78 -1.93 -12.79 -2.78
N VAL A 79 -2.36 -14.03 -2.56
CA VAL A 79 -3.19 -14.77 -3.53
C VAL A 79 -4.51 -14.04 -3.78
N LEU A 80 -5.19 -13.58 -2.72
CA LEU A 80 -6.41 -12.79 -2.85
C LEU A 80 -6.17 -11.52 -3.67
N GLY A 81 -5.08 -10.79 -3.40
CA GLY A 81 -4.72 -9.59 -4.17
C GLY A 81 -4.52 -9.90 -5.66
N GLY A 82 -3.83 -10.99 -6.00
CA GLY A 82 -3.65 -11.44 -7.39
C GLY A 82 -4.98 -11.83 -8.07
N CYS A 83 -5.85 -12.55 -7.37
CA CYS A 83 -7.20 -12.86 -7.87
C CYS A 83 -8.04 -11.59 -8.06
N TRP A 84 -7.87 -10.60 -7.19
CA TRP A 84 -8.60 -9.34 -7.27
C TRP A 84 -8.14 -8.47 -8.45
N ILE A 85 -6.85 -8.47 -8.77
CA ILE A 85 -6.33 -7.84 -9.98
C ILE A 85 -6.95 -8.47 -11.23
N ALA A 86 -7.06 -9.80 -11.28
CA ALA A 86 -7.72 -10.49 -12.39
C ALA A 86 -9.22 -10.15 -12.47
N ALA A 87 -9.90 -10.07 -11.31
CA ALA A 87 -11.30 -9.66 -11.24
C ALA A 87 -11.49 -8.20 -11.69
N ASP A 88 -10.59 -7.30 -11.31
CA ASP A 88 -10.59 -5.91 -11.74
C ASP A 88 -10.51 -5.80 -13.26
N VAL A 89 -9.56 -6.47 -13.91
CA VAL A 89 -9.45 -6.49 -15.38
C VAL A 89 -10.71 -7.03 -16.05
N ALA A 90 -11.31 -8.09 -15.49
CA ALA A 90 -12.54 -8.67 -16.03
C ALA A 90 -13.76 -7.74 -15.87
N VAL A 91 -13.84 -7.01 -14.75
CA VAL A 91 -14.91 -6.04 -14.47
C VAL A 91 -14.72 -4.77 -15.28
N ASP A 92 -13.48 -4.29 -15.46
CA ASP A 92 -13.11 -3.13 -16.27
C ASP A 92 -13.63 -3.30 -17.71
N ARG A 93 -13.53 -4.53 -18.25
CA ARG A 93 -14.08 -4.88 -19.57
C ARG A 93 -15.60 -4.72 -19.69
N ALA A 94 -16.33 -4.86 -18.59
CA ALA A 94 -17.78 -4.70 -18.56
C ALA A 94 -18.23 -3.23 -18.41
N ASP A 95 -17.28 -2.32 -18.16
CA ASP A 95 -17.48 -0.88 -17.97
C ASP A 95 -18.73 -0.53 -17.10
N PRO A 96 -18.78 -1.03 -15.85
CA PRO A 96 -19.94 -0.84 -15.01
C PRO A 96 -19.97 0.60 -14.46
N ILE A 97 -21.10 1.30 -14.62
CA ILE A 97 -21.26 2.70 -14.18
C ILE A 97 -22.42 2.83 -13.18
N GLY A 98 -22.23 3.69 -12.18
CA GLY A 98 -23.31 4.15 -11.32
C GLY A 98 -23.46 3.40 -9.98
N VAL A 99 -24.46 3.81 -9.21
CA VAL A 99 -24.64 3.41 -7.80
C VAL A 99 -24.91 1.91 -7.67
N ASP A 100 -25.78 1.35 -8.50
CA ASP A 100 -26.17 -0.06 -8.41
C ASP A 100 -24.97 -1.00 -8.64
N ALA A 101 -24.15 -0.69 -9.65
CA ALA A 101 -22.90 -1.38 -9.89
C ALA A 101 -21.92 -1.24 -8.72
N THR A 102 -21.82 -0.04 -8.14
CA THR A 102 -20.95 0.23 -6.98
C THR A 102 -21.34 -0.66 -5.81
N VAL A 103 -22.63 -0.74 -5.50
CA VAL A 103 -23.17 -1.56 -4.41
C VAL A 103 -22.91 -3.03 -4.69
N LEU A 104 -23.17 -3.50 -5.92
CA LEU A 104 -22.95 -4.90 -6.30
C LEU A 104 -21.47 -5.30 -6.14
N LEU A 105 -20.54 -4.50 -6.66
CA LEU A 105 -19.10 -4.76 -6.57
C LEU A 105 -18.61 -4.68 -5.12
N ALA A 106 -19.08 -3.72 -4.33
CA ALA A 106 -18.73 -3.60 -2.92
C ALA A 106 -19.23 -4.82 -2.12
N VAL A 107 -20.48 -5.24 -2.30
CA VAL A 107 -21.06 -6.41 -1.63
C VAL A 107 -20.32 -7.69 -2.02
N ALA A 108 -20.05 -7.89 -3.32
CA ALA A 108 -19.30 -9.05 -3.81
C ALA A 108 -17.87 -9.08 -3.24
N GLY A 109 -17.19 -7.92 -3.23
CA GLY A 109 -15.87 -7.77 -2.63
C GLY A 109 -15.90 -8.06 -1.12
N TYR A 110 -16.85 -7.51 -0.38
CA TYR A 110 -16.99 -7.78 1.05
C TYR A 110 -17.26 -9.25 1.34
N ALA A 111 -18.08 -9.92 0.53
CA ALA A 111 -18.32 -11.34 0.64
C ALA A 111 -17.02 -12.14 0.41
N ALA A 112 -16.27 -11.83 -0.65
CA ALA A 112 -14.99 -12.49 -0.94
C ALA A 112 -13.97 -12.30 0.19
N LEU A 113 -13.81 -11.06 0.68
CA LEU A 113 -12.96 -10.74 1.82
C LEU A 113 -13.40 -11.49 3.08
N GLY A 114 -14.70 -11.50 3.37
CA GLY A 114 -15.30 -12.18 4.52
C GLY A 114 -15.06 -13.70 4.49
N VAL A 115 -15.20 -14.33 3.34
CA VAL A 115 -14.91 -15.76 3.15
C VAL A 115 -13.44 -16.07 3.45
N VAL A 116 -12.51 -15.29 2.88
CA VAL A 116 -11.06 -15.48 3.13
C VAL A 116 -10.74 -15.29 4.61
N VAL A 117 -11.27 -14.24 5.24
CA VAL A 117 -11.06 -13.97 6.67
C VAL A 117 -11.63 -15.10 7.52
N ALA A 118 -12.82 -15.61 7.21
CA ALA A 118 -13.42 -16.74 7.91
C ALA A 118 -12.56 -18.01 7.81
N LEU A 119 -12.02 -18.31 6.63
CA LEU A 119 -11.11 -19.44 6.40
C LEU A 119 -9.81 -19.28 7.19
N LEU A 120 -9.19 -18.10 7.16
CA LEU A 120 -7.97 -17.80 7.91
C LEU A 120 -8.18 -17.95 9.42
N LEU A 121 -9.29 -17.43 9.96
CA LEU A 121 -9.65 -17.57 11.37
C LEU A 121 -9.95 -19.01 11.75
N TRP A 122 -10.59 -19.76 10.85
CA TRP A 122 -10.86 -21.19 11.06
C TRP A 122 -9.58 -22.02 11.08
N TRP A 123 -8.63 -21.76 10.17
CA TRP A 123 -7.29 -22.37 10.19
C TRP A 123 -6.51 -22.00 11.45
N GLU A 124 -6.58 -20.75 11.90
CA GLU A 124 -5.94 -20.31 13.15
C GLU A 124 -6.47 -21.08 14.36
N ARG A 125 -7.77 -21.40 14.40
CA ARG A 125 -8.39 -22.19 15.47
C ARG A 125 -8.02 -23.68 15.41
N ARG A 126 -7.88 -24.25 14.21
CA ARG A 126 -7.62 -25.69 14.01
C ARG A 126 -6.17 -26.10 14.25
N THR A 127 -5.23 -25.18 14.05
CA THR A 127 -3.81 -25.48 14.17
C THR A 127 -3.29 -24.80 15.43
N PRO A 128 -3.53 -25.39 16.63
CA PRO A 128 -3.01 -24.84 17.86
C PRO A 128 -1.51 -24.63 17.71
N PRO A 129 -0.95 -23.54 18.26
CA PRO A 129 0.48 -23.34 18.23
C PRO A 129 1.13 -24.58 18.82
N ALA A 130 1.98 -25.24 18.02
CA ALA A 130 2.76 -26.36 18.50
C ALA A 130 3.48 -25.87 19.75
N ARG A 131 3.05 -26.37 20.92
CA ARG A 131 3.77 -26.12 22.16
C ARG A 131 5.10 -26.83 21.97
N GLU A 132 6.14 -26.08 21.65
CA GLU A 132 7.51 -26.60 21.70
C GLU A 132 7.71 -27.16 23.11
N PRO A 133 7.89 -28.49 23.25
CA PRO A 133 8.16 -29.08 24.55
C PRO A 133 9.57 -28.63 24.98
N GLY A 134 9.66 -27.80 26.02
CA GLY A 134 10.93 -27.49 26.68
C GLY A 134 11.44 -26.05 26.56
N THR A 135 10.81 -25.15 25.81
CA THR A 135 11.16 -23.72 25.88
C THR A 135 10.50 -23.09 27.12
N PRO A 136 11.28 -22.55 28.08
CA PRO A 136 10.72 -21.92 29.26
C PRO A 136 9.73 -20.82 28.87
N GLN A 137 8.56 -20.83 29.49
CA GLN A 137 7.44 -19.91 29.29
C GLN A 137 7.72 -18.45 29.70
N THR A 138 8.99 -18.07 29.90
CA THR A 138 9.45 -16.71 30.21
C THR A 138 9.59 -15.84 28.96
N ARG A 139 9.12 -16.29 27.79
CA ARG A 139 8.95 -15.42 26.62
C ARG A 139 7.92 -14.34 27.00
N GLU A 140 8.42 -13.15 27.34
CA GLU A 140 7.62 -11.99 27.71
C GLU A 140 6.41 -11.90 26.80
N ARG A 141 5.23 -11.84 27.44
CA ARG A 141 3.91 -12.14 26.88
C ARG A 141 3.40 -11.11 25.83
N GLY A 142 4.29 -10.46 25.08
CA GLY A 142 3.94 -9.31 24.26
C GLY A 142 4.84 -8.99 23.07
N THR A 143 5.97 -9.65 22.85
CA THR A 143 6.84 -9.37 21.69
C THR A 143 6.52 -10.29 20.51
N ALA A 144 6.16 -9.71 19.37
CA ALA A 144 5.96 -10.48 18.14
C ALA A 144 7.31 -11.08 17.69
N PRO A 145 7.32 -12.28 17.08
CA PRO A 145 8.51 -12.83 16.45
C PRO A 145 9.18 -11.80 15.53
N ALA A 146 10.52 -11.79 15.48
CA ALA A 146 11.26 -10.86 14.64
C ALA A 146 10.81 -10.91 13.17
N THR A 147 10.49 -12.10 12.65
CA THR A 147 9.95 -12.30 11.31
C THR A 147 8.62 -11.59 11.08
N ASP A 148 7.68 -11.68 12.02
CA ASP A 148 6.36 -11.02 11.91
C ASP A 148 6.51 -9.49 11.90
N ARG A 149 7.44 -8.96 12.72
CA ARG A 149 7.78 -7.54 12.73
C ARG A 149 8.40 -7.09 11.40
N ARG A 150 9.26 -7.91 10.78
CA ARG A 150 9.84 -7.66 9.45
C ARG A 150 8.75 -7.55 8.39
N VAL A 151 7.80 -8.49 8.38
CA VAL A 151 6.67 -8.49 7.44
C VAL A 151 5.81 -7.24 7.62
N LEU A 152 5.47 -6.87 8.85
CA LEU A 152 4.69 -5.65 9.14
C LEU A 152 5.44 -4.37 8.74
N THR A 153 6.75 -4.30 9.01
CA THR A 153 7.57 -3.15 8.58
C THR A 153 7.65 -3.09 7.06
N GLY A 154 7.76 -4.24 6.38
CA GLY A 154 7.74 -4.29 4.92
C GLY A 154 6.40 -3.84 4.34
N ALA A 155 5.28 -4.28 4.93
CA ALA A 155 3.96 -3.79 4.56
C ALA A 155 3.82 -2.27 4.78
N ALA A 156 4.42 -1.72 5.84
CA ALA A 156 4.46 -0.30 6.09
C ALA A 156 5.26 0.47 5.02
N CYS A 157 6.41 -0.06 4.60
CA CYS A 157 7.20 0.51 3.51
C CYS A 157 6.46 0.51 2.17
N VAL A 158 5.80 -0.61 1.84
CA VAL A 158 4.99 -0.71 0.61
C VAL A 158 3.85 0.31 0.63
N ALA A 159 3.05 0.34 1.70
CA ALA A 159 1.98 1.32 1.84
C ALA A 159 2.50 2.77 1.79
N GLY A 160 3.67 3.02 2.42
CA GLY A 160 4.31 4.33 2.42
C GLY A 160 4.72 4.79 1.03
N VAL A 161 5.32 3.92 0.21
CA VAL A 161 5.69 4.26 -1.17
C VAL A 161 4.46 4.41 -2.08
N LEU A 162 3.47 3.51 -1.95
CA LEU A 162 2.22 3.65 -2.70
C LEU A 162 1.47 4.94 -2.34
N THR A 163 1.61 5.46 -1.12
CA THR A 163 1.07 6.77 -0.74
C THR A 163 1.66 7.88 -1.61
N LEU A 164 2.97 7.83 -1.89
CA LEU A 164 3.66 8.83 -2.73
C LEU A 164 3.13 8.77 -4.15
N VAL A 165 3.04 7.55 -4.70
CA VAL A 165 2.48 7.32 -6.04
C VAL A 165 1.03 7.82 -6.13
N ALA A 166 0.19 7.51 -5.14
CA ALA A 166 -1.19 8.00 -5.11
C ALA A 166 -1.27 9.53 -5.01
N ALA A 167 -0.41 10.15 -4.21
CA ALA A 167 -0.40 11.61 -4.04
C ALA A 167 0.12 12.34 -5.30
N ALA A 168 1.13 11.78 -5.96
CA ALA A 168 1.77 12.36 -7.14
C ALA A 168 1.00 12.12 -8.45
N MET A 169 -0.02 11.26 -8.44
CA MET A 169 -0.76 10.89 -9.65
C MET A 169 -1.39 12.09 -10.35
N GLU A 170 -1.07 12.33 -11.62
CA GLU A 170 -1.57 13.48 -12.39
C GLU A 170 -2.54 13.03 -13.48
N SER A 171 -3.62 13.80 -13.67
CA SER A 171 -4.51 13.65 -14.82
C SER A 171 -3.95 14.41 -16.03
N PRO A 172 -3.86 13.81 -17.23
CA PRO A 172 -3.40 14.48 -18.45
C PRO A 172 -4.56 15.18 -19.18
N THR A 173 -5.81 14.91 -18.76
CA THR A 173 -7.04 15.28 -19.47
C THR A 173 -7.59 16.55 -18.85
N ASP A 174 -6.76 17.24 -18.07
CA ASP A 174 -7.10 18.39 -17.23
C ASP A 174 -8.27 18.09 -16.27
N ARG A 175 -8.51 16.81 -15.94
CA ARG A 175 -9.51 16.31 -14.97
C ARG A 175 -8.94 16.08 -13.59
N GLU A 176 -8.01 16.94 -13.21
CA GLU A 176 -7.36 16.91 -11.90
C GLU A 176 -8.36 17.01 -10.72
N PRO A 177 -9.43 17.84 -10.79
CA PRO A 177 -10.44 17.89 -9.72
C PRO A 177 -11.14 16.56 -9.46
N GLU A 178 -11.45 15.79 -10.51
CA GLU A 178 -12.10 14.49 -10.43
C GLU A 178 -11.15 13.43 -9.88
N LEU A 179 -9.88 13.45 -10.31
CA LEU A 179 -8.83 12.54 -9.82
C LEU A 179 -8.45 12.82 -8.36
N ASN A 180 -8.49 14.09 -7.93
CA ASN A 180 -8.08 14.53 -6.59
C ASN A 180 -8.79 13.76 -5.48
N GLN A 181 -10.08 13.49 -5.61
CA GLN A 181 -10.84 12.77 -4.59
C GLN A 181 -10.35 11.33 -4.44
N GLY A 182 -10.13 10.65 -5.57
CA GLY A 182 -9.59 9.29 -5.58
C GLY A 182 -8.17 9.22 -5.02
N ALA A 183 -7.31 10.14 -5.46
CA ALA A 183 -5.94 10.25 -5.00
C ALA A 183 -5.85 10.49 -3.49
N LEU A 184 -6.62 11.46 -2.97
CA LEU A 184 -6.67 11.77 -1.54
C LEU A 184 -7.17 10.60 -0.70
N ALA A 185 -8.28 9.96 -1.11
CA ALA A 185 -8.86 8.84 -0.39
C ALA A 185 -7.92 7.63 -0.36
N THR A 186 -7.28 7.32 -1.50
CA THR A 186 -6.32 6.21 -1.65
C THR A 186 -5.06 6.47 -0.84
N ALA A 187 -4.46 7.66 -0.98
CA ALA A 187 -3.29 8.05 -0.21
C ALA A 187 -3.59 8.06 1.30
N ALA A 188 -4.75 8.56 1.73
CA ALA A 188 -5.13 8.57 3.14
C ALA A 188 -5.26 7.15 3.72
N LEU A 189 -5.90 6.23 2.99
CA LEU A 189 -5.98 4.82 3.36
C LEU A 189 -4.59 4.20 3.50
N LEU A 190 -3.69 4.46 2.55
CA LEU A 190 -2.33 3.95 2.54
C LEU A 190 -1.47 4.55 3.66
N VAL A 191 -1.64 5.83 4.01
CA VAL A 191 -1.02 6.45 5.20
C VAL A 191 -1.44 5.70 6.46
N VAL A 192 -2.74 5.47 6.65
CA VAL A 192 -3.24 4.77 7.85
C VAL A 192 -2.73 3.32 7.90
N LEU A 193 -2.65 2.64 6.76
CA LEU A 193 -2.02 1.31 6.66
C LEU A 193 -0.53 1.36 7.01
N ALA A 194 0.22 2.32 6.46
CA ALA A 194 1.66 2.46 6.69
C ALA A 194 1.95 2.69 8.18
N VAL A 195 1.29 3.67 8.79
CA VAL A 195 1.45 3.99 10.21
C VAL A 195 0.93 2.84 11.09
N GLY A 196 -0.21 2.24 10.75
CA GLY A 196 -0.80 1.12 11.48
C GLY A 196 0.10 -0.10 11.51
N ALA A 197 0.68 -0.46 10.35
CA ALA A 197 1.62 -1.56 10.22
C ALA A 197 2.95 -1.27 10.94
N ALA A 198 3.50 -0.06 10.83
CA ALA A 198 4.70 0.34 11.55
C ALA A 198 4.51 0.30 13.09
N LEU A 199 3.37 0.81 13.58
CA LEU A 199 3.04 0.76 15.01
C LEU A 199 2.79 -0.68 15.48
N ALA A 200 2.23 -1.55 14.64
CA ALA A 200 2.07 -2.97 14.94
C ALA A 200 3.39 -3.73 14.95
N ALA A 201 4.38 -3.29 14.15
CA ALA A 201 5.74 -3.84 14.12
C ALA A 201 6.61 -3.39 15.31
N ALA A 202 6.19 -2.37 16.05
CA ALA A 202 6.89 -1.87 17.22
C ALA A 202 7.12 -2.98 18.28
N PRO A 203 8.30 -3.06 18.94
CA PRO A 203 8.56 -4.06 19.98
C PRO A 203 7.62 -3.90 21.17
N ALA A 204 7.32 -2.65 21.53
CA ALA A 204 6.48 -2.29 22.65
C ALA A 204 5.56 -1.15 22.25
N ARG A 205 4.27 -1.29 22.59
CA ARG A 205 3.29 -0.23 22.40
C ARG A 205 3.31 0.70 23.60
N THR A 206 4.08 1.78 23.52
CA THR A 206 4.12 2.84 24.54
C THR A 206 3.16 3.98 24.17
N ARG A 207 2.74 4.78 25.15
CA ARG A 207 1.92 5.99 24.90
C ARG A 207 2.62 6.96 23.95
N ILE A 208 3.95 7.08 24.08
CA ILE A 208 4.79 7.92 23.21
C ILE A 208 4.68 7.46 21.75
N ARG A 209 4.84 6.15 21.47
CA ARG A 209 4.71 5.64 20.08
C ARG A 209 3.31 5.81 19.51
N VAL A 210 2.26 5.69 20.34
CA VAL A 210 0.89 5.98 19.91
C VAL A 210 0.70 7.46 19.58
N GLY A 211 1.23 8.36 20.42
CA GLY A 211 1.22 9.80 20.14
C GLY A 211 1.98 10.16 18.86
N LEU A 212 3.17 9.58 18.67
CA LEU A 212 3.97 9.75 17.45
C LEU A 212 3.27 9.20 16.22
N ALA A 213 2.59 8.05 16.31
CA ALA A 213 1.81 7.50 15.22
C ALA A 213 0.64 8.43 14.84
N GLY A 214 -0.06 8.99 15.84
CA GLY A 214 -1.09 10.00 15.61
C GLY A 214 -0.54 11.24 14.91
N GLY A 215 0.56 11.80 15.44
CA GLY A 215 1.23 12.96 14.84
C GLY A 215 1.73 12.70 13.41
N LEU A 216 2.37 11.55 13.17
CA LEU A 216 2.84 11.14 11.85
C LEU A 216 1.68 11.00 10.86
N THR A 217 0.55 10.42 11.29
CA THR A 217 -0.65 10.30 10.45
C THR A 217 -1.15 11.68 10.03
N VAL A 218 -1.29 12.61 10.97
CA VAL A 218 -1.76 13.98 10.68
C VAL A 218 -0.79 14.69 9.73
N VAL A 219 0.52 14.66 10.01
CA VAL A 219 1.53 15.31 9.17
C VAL A 219 1.57 14.70 7.77
N ALA A 220 1.48 13.38 7.63
CA ALA A 220 1.47 12.71 6.34
C ALA A 220 0.20 13.06 5.54
N LEU A 221 -0.99 13.11 6.17
CA LEU A 221 -2.23 13.52 5.50
C LEU A 221 -2.17 14.99 5.03
N LEU A 222 -1.61 15.88 5.85
CA LEU A 222 -1.36 17.26 5.44
C LEU A 222 -0.35 17.34 4.29
N GLY A 223 0.69 16.51 4.32
CA GLY A 223 1.66 16.40 3.23
C GLY A 223 1.03 15.89 1.93
N VAL A 224 0.15 14.90 1.99
CA VAL A 224 -0.66 14.46 0.84
C VAL A 224 -1.49 15.64 0.32
N GLY A 225 -2.20 16.36 1.20
CA GLY A 225 -2.97 17.54 0.82
C GLY A 225 -2.12 18.63 0.15
N LEU A 226 -0.90 18.86 0.65
CA LEU A 226 0.06 19.80 0.07
C LEU A 226 0.48 19.36 -1.34
N VAL A 227 0.86 18.09 -1.52
CA VAL A 227 1.22 17.54 -2.85
C VAL A 227 0.07 17.75 -3.84
N ARG A 228 -1.18 17.49 -3.42
CA ARG A 228 -2.37 17.69 -4.26
C ARG A 228 -2.70 19.16 -4.53
N ALA A 229 -2.36 20.05 -3.61
CA ALA A 229 -2.53 21.50 -3.77
C ALA A 229 -1.45 22.13 -4.68
N THR A 230 -0.30 21.47 -4.83
CA THR A 230 0.75 21.88 -5.77
C THR A 230 0.34 21.54 -7.20
N ALA A 231 0.65 22.46 -8.13
CA ALA A 231 0.35 22.32 -9.54
C ALA A 231 1.03 21.06 -10.12
N PRO A 232 0.40 20.39 -11.10
CA PRO A 232 1.02 19.30 -11.85
C PRO A 232 2.40 19.69 -12.38
N GLY A 233 3.38 18.77 -12.34
CA GLY A 233 4.77 19.02 -12.74
C GLY A 233 5.66 19.69 -11.69
N GLU A 234 5.10 20.33 -10.66
CA GLU A 234 5.84 20.94 -9.54
C GLU A 234 5.82 20.08 -8.26
N ARG A 235 5.20 18.90 -8.33
CA ARG A 235 4.93 18.03 -7.16
C ARG A 235 6.13 17.29 -6.59
N LEU A 236 7.24 17.23 -7.33
CA LEU A 236 8.40 16.42 -6.95
C LEU A 236 8.95 16.77 -5.56
N LEU A 237 9.12 18.05 -5.25
CA LEU A 237 9.65 18.48 -3.95
C LEU A 237 8.72 18.13 -2.77
N PRO A 238 7.42 18.51 -2.77
CA PRO A 238 6.53 18.12 -1.69
C PRO A 238 6.33 16.60 -1.59
N GLU A 239 6.38 15.87 -2.72
CA GLU A 239 6.31 14.41 -2.73
C GLU A 239 7.53 13.78 -2.04
N VAL A 240 8.73 14.22 -2.40
CA VAL A 240 9.99 13.75 -1.76
C VAL A 240 9.99 14.07 -0.26
N ALA A 241 9.50 15.26 0.13
CA ALA A 241 9.37 15.63 1.53
C ALA A 241 8.37 14.71 2.27
N LEU A 242 7.21 14.41 1.67
CA LEU A 242 6.24 13.47 2.20
C LEU A 242 6.85 12.07 2.38
N GLY A 243 7.57 11.58 1.37
CA GLY A 243 8.25 10.28 1.42
C GLY A 243 9.29 10.20 2.52
N ALA A 244 10.13 11.23 2.64
CA ALA A 244 11.13 11.33 3.69
C ALA A 244 10.48 11.31 5.07
N VAL A 245 9.45 12.12 5.31
CA VAL A 245 8.75 12.18 6.61
C VAL A 245 8.07 10.84 6.93
N LEU A 246 7.29 10.29 6.00
CA LEU A 246 6.49 9.11 6.22
C LEU A 246 7.36 7.87 6.47
N LEU A 247 8.33 7.59 5.60
CA LEU A 247 9.17 6.40 5.72
C LEU A 247 10.18 6.51 6.87
N THR A 248 10.70 7.71 7.17
CA THR A 248 11.49 7.92 8.39
C THR A 248 10.62 7.67 9.62
N GLY A 249 9.40 8.21 9.64
CA GLY A 249 8.43 7.98 10.70
C GLY A 249 8.11 6.50 10.90
N VAL A 250 7.97 5.72 9.81
CA VAL A 250 7.84 4.25 9.86
C VAL A 250 9.01 3.62 10.60
N THR A 251 10.26 4.00 10.31
CA THR A 251 11.42 3.45 11.03
C THR A 251 11.44 3.84 12.51
N VAL A 252 11.10 5.09 12.84
CA VAL A 252 11.02 5.57 14.22
C VAL A 252 9.98 4.77 15.01
N LEU A 253 8.86 4.43 14.39
CA LEU A 253 7.78 3.65 15.00
C LEU A 253 8.09 2.15 15.10
N ALA A 254 8.70 1.55 14.07
CA ALA A 254 8.86 0.10 13.97
C ALA A 254 10.14 -0.43 14.64
N TRP A 255 11.23 0.35 14.64
CA TRP A 255 12.53 -0.10 15.14
C TRP A 255 12.63 -0.10 16.67
N ASP A 256 13.67 -0.74 17.17
CA ASP A 256 13.92 -0.90 18.61
C ASP A 256 14.45 0.39 19.24
N TRP A 257 13.98 0.70 20.45
CA TRP A 257 14.47 1.84 21.24
C TRP A 257 15.17 1.32 22.51
N PRO A 258 16.42 0.82 22.39
CA PRO A 258 17.14 0.31 23.55
C PRO A 258 17.28 1.42 24.60
N GLY A 259 16.92 1.12 25.85
CA GLY A 259 16.88 2.12 26.94
C GLY A 259 15.76 3.16 26.81
N GLY A 260 14.73 2.90 25.99
CA GLY A 260 13.57 3.77 25.82
C GLY A 260 13.81 5.00 24.94
N ARG A 261 14.98 5.11 24.30
CA ARG A 261 15.34 6.24 23.42
C ARG A 261 15.69 5.75 22.00
N PRO A 262 15.30 6.48 20.95
CA PRO A 262 15.71 6.16 19.58
C PRO A 262 17.21 6.37 19.38
N ILE A 263 17.86 5.50 18.61
CA ILE A 263 19.27 5.68 18.23
C ILE A 263 19.31 6.58 16.99
N TRP A 264 19.43 7.89 17.22
CA TRP A 264 19.25 8.92 16.19
C TRP A 264 20.11 8.74 14.93
N TRP A 265 21.35 8.25 15.05
CA TRP A 265 22.19 7.96 13.87
C TRP A 265 21.54 6.97 12.90
N HIS A 266 20.94 5.89 13.40
CA HIS A 266 20.28 4.90 12.54
C HIS A 266 19.06 5.49 11.84
N HIS A 267 18.30 6.33 12.54
CA HIS A 267 17.16 7.04 11.95
C HIS A 267 17.60 8.13 10.97
N GLY A 268 18.76 8.76 11.17
CA GLY A 268 19.36 9.68 10.21
C GLY A 268 19.75 8.97 8.91
N LEU A 269 20.35 7.78 9.00
CA LEU A 269 20.63 6.96 7.81
C LEU A 269 19.33 6.48 7.14
N ALA A 270 18.34 6.06 7.92
CA ALA A 270 17.03 5.70 7.39
C ALA A 270 16.35 6.88 6.68
N ALA A 271 16.50 8.10 7.20
CA ALA A 271 15.99 9.31 6.58
C ALA A 271 16.68 9.61 5.25
N LEU A 272 18.00 9.44 5.16
CA LEU A 272 18.73 9.56 3.90
C LEU A 272 18.25 8.53 2.87
N ILE A 273 18.05 7.27 3.29
CA ILE A 273 17.50 6.20 2.45
C ILE A 273 16.06 6.52 2.04
N ALA A 274 15.23 7.02 2.95
CA ALA A 274 13.84 7.41 2.67
C ALA A 274 13.73 8.59 1.71
N LEU A 275 14.70 9.51 1.72
CA LEU A 275 14.75 10.68 0.85
C LEU A 275 15.00 10.31 -0.62
N VAL A 276 15.92 9.37 -0.86
CA VAL A 276 16.40 9.06 -2.23
C VAL A 276 15.88 7.71 -2.74
N GLY A 277 15.73 6.74 -1.85
CA GLY A 277 15.41 5.35 -2.16
C GLY A 277 14.12 5.15 -2.95
N PRO A 278 12.97 5.71 -2.54
CA PRO A 278 11.71 5.53 -3.26
C PRO A 278 11.81 5.94 -4.72
N LEU A 279 12.40 7.10 -5.00
CA LEU A 279 12.58 7.63 -6.35
C LEU A 279 13.55 6.76 -7.18
N VAL A 280 14.69 6.39 -6.59
CA VAL A 280 15.68 5.54 -7.26
C VAL A 280 15.06 4.19 -7.64
N PHE A 281 14.35 3.53 -6.72
CA PHE A 281 13.71 2.25 -7.03
C PHE A 281 12.51 2.40 -7.97
N LEU A 282 11.75 3.50 -7.89
CA LEU A 282 10.67 3.78 -8.83
C LEU A 282 11.22 3.89 -10.26
N VAL A 283 12.26 4.70 -10.47
CA VAL A 283 12.92 4.85 -11.79
C VAL A 283 13.52 3.52 -12.25
N ALA A 284 14.22 2.81 -11.36
CA ALA A 284 14.85 1.53 -11.68
C ALA A 284 13.85 0.42 -12.02
N THR A 285 12.58 0.53 -11.61
CA THR A 285 11.52 -0.44 -11.93
C THR A 285 10.66 0.02 -13.10
N ALA A 286 10.36 1.31 -13.20
CA ALA A 286 9.59 1.89 -14.30
C ALA A 286 10.30 1.73 -15.64
N ILE A 287 11.61 1.97 -15.72
CA ILE A 287 12.37 1.87 -16.99
C ILE A 287 12.29 0.45 -17.60
N PRO A 288 12.61 -0.64 -16.86
CA PRO A 288 12.42 -2.00 -17.38
C PRO A 288 10.97 -2.33 -17.74
N MET A 289 9.98 -1.84 -16.99
CA MET A 289 8.57 -2.04 -17.34
C MET A 289 8.18 -1.34 -18.64
N MET A 290 8.73 -0.16 -18.93
CA MET A 290 8.49 0.53 -20.19
C MET A 290 9.17 -0.16 -21.38
N ILE A 291 10.39 -0.68 -21.21
CA ILE A 291 11.22 -1.15 -22.32
C ILE A 291 11.13 -2.67 -22.55
N MET A 292 11.10 -3.46 -21.48
CA MET A 292 11.32 -4.91 -21.55
C MET A 292 10.06 -5.74 -21.28
N MET A 293 9.13 -5.23 -20.47
CA MET A 293 7.93 -5.94 -20.05
C MET A 293 6.75 -4.98 -20.00
N PRO A 294 6.06 -4.72 -21.14
CA PRO A 294 4.97 -3.76 -21.23
C PRO A 294 3.70 -4.31 -20.55
N ILE A 295 3.78 -4.44 -19.22
CA ILE A 295 2.73 -5.02 -18.38
C ILE A 295 1.47 -4.17 -18.48
N GLY A 296 1.57 -2.84 -18.38
CA GLY A 296 0.40 -1.97 -18.51
C GLY A 296 -0.33 -2.16 -19.84
N ALA A 297 0.40 -2.15 -20.97
CA ALA A 297 -0.15 -2.46 -22.28
C ALA A 297 -0.86 -3.83 -22.35
N THR A 298 -0.30 -4.85 -21.69
CA THR A 298 -0.92 -6.18 -21.62
C THR A 298 -2.23 -6.14 -20.82
N PHE A 299 -2.25 -5.47 -19.68
CA PHE A 299 -3.44 -5.29 -18.85
C PHE A 299 -4.52 -4.49 -19.56
N THR A 300 -4.14 -3.41 -20.24
CA THR A 300 -5.01 -2.62 -21.12
C THR A 300 -5.64 -3.48 -22.20
N ALA A 301 -4.85 -4.28 -22.92
CA ALA A 301 -5.36 -5.20 -23.94
C ALA A 301 -6.34 -6.24 -23.36
N LEU A 302 -6.02 -6.82 -22.19
CA LEU A 302 -6.88 -7.80 -21.54
C LEU A 302 -8.21 -7.20 -21.09
N ALA A 303 -8.21 -5.93 -20.65
CA ALA A 303 -9.41 -5.16 -20.35
C ALA A 303 -10.23 -4.81 -21.61
N GLY A 304 -9.75 -5.15 -22.81
CA GLY A 304 -10.42 -4.86 -24.08
C GLY A 304 -10.08 -3.50 -24.69
N ASN A 305 -9.12 -2.78 -24.10
CA ASN A 305 -8.68 -1.47 -24.56
C ASN A 305 -7.52 -1.57 -25.57
N SER A 306 -7.41 -0.59 -26.46
CA SER A 306 -6.23 -0.42 -27.32
C SER A 306 -5.04 0.00 -26.46
N PRO A 307 -3.92 -0.74 -26.48
CA PRO A 307 -2.70 -0.33 -25.80
C PRO A 307 -2.19 1.00 -26.37
N ILE A 308 -1.65 1.84 -25.49
CA ILE A 308 -1.05 3.11 -25.91
C ILE A 308 0.33 2.82 -26.48
N HIS A 309 0.55 3.26 -27.73
CA HIS A 309 1.82 3.10 -28.46
C HIS A 309 2.33 4.48 -28.93
N ALA A 310 3.65 4.63 -29.13
CA ALA A 310 4.40 5.82 -29.55
C ALA A 310 5.15 6.57 -28.42
N ALA A 311 5.12 7.91 -28.38
CA ALA A 311 5.89 8.73 -27.42
C ALA A 311 5.43 8.58 -25.96
N ASP A 312 4.32 7.89 -25.76
CA ASP A 312 3.61 7.71 -24.50
C ASP A 312 3.72 6.25 -24.04
N SER A 313 3.66 6.02 -22.73
CA SER A 313 3.89 4.70 -22.14
C SER A 313 2.71 4.25 -21.28
N ASP A 314 2.15 3.10 -21.61
CA ASP A 314 1.17 2.38 -20.79
C ASP A 314 1.87 1.74 -19.57
N LEU A 315 2.33 2.61 -18.66
CA LEU A 315 3.07 2.26 -17.47
C LEU A 315 2.13 2.15 -16.28
N LEU A 316 2.09 0.97 -15.67
CA LEU A 316 1.36 0.75 -14.43
C LEU A 316 2.19 1.26 -13.23
N VAL A 317 2.07 2.56 -12.94
CA VAL A 317 2.88 3.27 -11.92
C VAL A 317 2.68 2.66 -10.53
N SER A 318 1.48 2.17 -10.23
CA SER A 318 1.15 1.45 -8.99
C SER A 318 2.01 0.19 -8.79
N LEU A 319 2.31 -0.56 -9.86
CA LEU A 319 3.18 -1.73 -9.79
C LEU A 319 4.66 -1.34 -9.63
N ALA A 320 5.11 -0.28 -10.31
CA ALA A 320 6.44 0.29 -10.05
C ALA A 320 6.56 0.76 -8.59
N GLY A 321 5.50 1.40 -8.06
CA GLY A 321 5.38 1.80 -6.65
C GLY A 321 5.42 0.60 -5.69
N LEU A 322 4.73 -0.49 -6.01
CA LEU A 322 4.76 -1.73 -5.22
C LEU A 322 6.17 -2.31 -5.15
N LEU A 323 6.84 -2.43 -6.30
CA LEU A 323 8.20 -2.97 -6.38
C LEU A 323 9.21 -2.05 -5.68
N SER A 324 9.05 -0.73 -5.81
CA SER A 324 9.82 0.26 -5.06
C SER A 324 9.61 0.13 -3.56
N GLY A 325 8.36 -0.01 -3.12
CA GLY A 325 8.00 -0.31 -1.73
C GLY A 325 8.64 -1.58 -1.17
N LEU A 326 8.70 -2.65 -1.98
CA LEU A 326 9.40 -3.89 -1.63
C LEU A 326 10.93 -3.69 -1.57
N GLY A 327 11.51 -2.91 -2.48
CA GLY A 327 12.91 -2.50 -2.42
C GLY A 327 13.23 -1.74 -1.13
N MET A 328 12.37 -0.79 -0.76
CA MET A 328 12.46 -0.07 0.52
C MET A 328 12.30 -1.01 1.72
N ALA A 329 11.43 -2.01 1.64
CA ALA A 329 11.29 -3.02 2.69
C ALA A 329 12.61 -3.80 2.91
N VAL A 330 13.35 -4.16 1.85
CA VAL A 330 14.65 -4.86 1.99
C VAL A 330 15.68 -4.02 2.77
N LEU A 331 15.62 -2.69 2.59
CA LEU A 331 16.52 -1.76 3.26
C LEU A 331 16.08 -1.45 4.71
N LEU A 332 14.78 -1.21 4.92
CA LEU A 332 14.25 -0.63 6.16
C LEU A 332 13.59 -1.65 7.10
N ALA A 333 13.14 -2.81 6.60
CA ALA A 333 12.47 -3.82 7.42
C ALA A 333 13.47 -4.72 8.18
N ARG A 334 14.56 -4.15 8.71
CA ARG A 334 15.55 -4.88 9.51
C ARG A 334 15.33 -4.57 10.99
N PRO A 335 14.96 -5.54 11.84
CA PRO A 335 14.90 -5.35 13.29
C PRO A 335 16.32 -5.11 13.78
N SER A 336 16.50 -4.08 14.59
CA SER A 336 17.82 -3.55 14.91
C SER A 336 18.35 -4.13 16.21
N VAL A 337 19.65 -4.45 16.22
CA VAL A 337 20.54 -4.64 17.37
C VAL A 337 20.53 -5.99 18.10
N GLU A 338 19.39 -6.65 18.35
CA GLU A 338 19.41 -7.90 19.16
C GLU A 338 20.02 -9.12 18.44
N ASP A 339 19.81 -9.27 17.13
CA ASP A 339 20.42 -10.37 16.34
C ASP A 339 21.96 -10.30 16.33
N ARG A 340 22.57 -9.12 16.48
CA ARG A 340 24.05 -8.98 16.43
C ARG A 340 24.74 -9.35 17.73
N ARG A 341 24.04 -9.35 18.87
CA ARG A 341 24.61 -9.78 20.16
C ARG A 341 24.56 -11.30 20.34
N GLN A 342 23.77 -12.02 19.56
CA GLN A 342 23.79 -13.49 19.54
C GLN A 342 24.85 -14.07 18.58
N LEU A 343 25.47 -13.23 17.75
CA LEU A 343 26.55 -13.60 16.84
C LEU A 343 27.95 -13.26 17.39
N ARG A 344 28.04 -12.84 18.66
CA ARG A 344 29.29 -12.63 19.40
C ARG A 344 29.24 -13.44 20.68
#